data_AF-A0A5C8U3D2-F1
#
_entry.id   AF-A0A5C8U3D2-F1
#
_cell.length_a   1.000
_cell.length_b   1.000
_cell.length_c   1.000
_cell.angle_alpha   90.00
_cell.angle_beta   90.00
_cell.angle_gamma   90.00
#
_symmetry.space_group_name_H-M   'P 1'
#
loop_
_entity.id
_entity.type
_entity.pdbx_description
1 polymer ?
#
loop_
_entity_poly.entity_id
_entity_poly.type
_entity_poly.pdbx_seq_one_letter_code
_entity_poly.pdbx_strand_id
1 'polypeptide(L)' 'MRRRTRSLVGTFAILAFVIVYAPLAMALADSRIAETPALVQTLLYSILGIAWIFPLMPLIRWMERPDDPA' A
#
# COMPACT_ATOMS: atom_id res chain seq x y z
N MET A 1 -5.41 24.88 2.86
CA MET A 1 -6.04 24.06 3.94
C MET A 1 -4.97 23.77 4.99
N ARG A 2 -5.30 23.84 6.29
CA ARG A 2 -4.29 23.72 7.38
C ARG A 2 -3.51 22.41 7.28
N ARG A 3 -2.17 22.49 7.34
CA ARG A 3 -1.16 21.41 7.34
C ARG A 3 -1.55 20.16 8.17
N ARG A 4 -2.26 20.35 9.28
CA ARG A 4 -2.73 19.26 10.16
C ARG A 4 -3.81 18.36 9.53
N THR A 5 -4.71 18.90 8.72
CA THR A 5 -5.79 18.12 8.11
C THR A 5 -5.26 17.21 7.00
N ARG A 6 -4.25 17.66 6.25
CA ARG A 6 -3.59 16.87 5.19
C ARG A 6 -2.83 15.67 5.75
N SER A 7 -2.16 15.84 6.89
CA SER A 7 -1.46 14.75 7.58
C SER A 7 -2.45 13.69 8.09
N LEU A 8 -3.57 14.10 8.70
CA LEU A 8 -4.60 13.16 9.20
C LEU A 8 -5.25 12.35 8.07
N VAL A 9 -5.63 13.02 6.98
CA VAL A 9 -6.24 12.35 5.82
C VAL A 9 -5.26 11.36 5.19
N GLY A 10 -3.98 11.72 5.11
CA GLY A 10 -2.92 10.84 4.66
C GLY A 10 -2.78 9.58 5.50
N THR A 11 -2.75 9.71 6.83
CA THR A 11 -2.70 8.57 7.75
C THR A 11 -3.91 7.65 7.61
N PHE A 12 -5.12 8.22 7.51
CA PHE A 12 -6.34 7.43 7.29
C PHE A 12 -6.33 6.71 5.93
N ALA A 13 -5.82 7.36 4.88
CA ALA A 13 -5.70 6.74 3.57
C ALA A 13 -4.71 5.57 3.57
N ILE A 14 -3.56 5.69 4.25
CA ILE A 14 -2.61 4.59 4.43
C ILE A 14 -3.26 3.43 5.20
N LEU A 15 -3.95 3.73 6.31
CA LEU A 15 -4.66 2.73 7.10
C LEU A 15 -5.73 2.00 6.29
N ALA A 16 -6.59 2.74 5.57
CA ALA A 16 -7.61 2.17 4.71
C ALA A 16 -6.99 1.30 3.60
N PHE A 17 -5.88 1.76 3.02
CA PHE A 17 -5.14 0.99 2.04
C PHE A 17 -4.63 -0.33 2.62
N VAL A 18 -4.01 -0.31 3.80
CA VAL A 18 -3.53 -1.53 4.47
C VAL A 18 -4.69 -2.48 4.81
N ILE A 19 -5.82 -1.97 5.28
CA ILE A 19 -7.01 -2.78 5.62
C ILE A 19 -7.57 -3.51 4.38
N VAL A 20 -7.53 -2.90 3.20
CA VAL A 20 -7.98 -3.54 1.96
C VAL A 20 -6.89 -4.45 1.39
N TYR A 21 -5.63 -4.02 1.47
CA TYR A 21 -4.50 -4.70 0.88
C TYR A 21 -4.10 -5.98 1.61
N ALA A 22 -4.11 -5.97 2.94
CA ALA A 22 -3.74 -7.11 3.76
C ALA A 22 -4.62 -8.37 3.51
N PRO A 23 -5.96 -8.29 3.50
CA PRO A 23 -6.80 -9.44 3.16
C PRO A 23 -6.70 -9.82 1.69
N LEU A 24 -6.48 -8.86 0.77
CA LEU A 24 -6.16 -9.20 -0.63
C LEU A 24 -4.89 -10.04 -0.70
N ALA A 25 -3.86 -9.62 0.02
CA ALA A 25 -2.57 -10.30 0.04
C ALA A 25 -2.63 -11.67 0.70
N MET A 26 -3.37 -11.80 1.79
CA MET A 26 -3.68 -13.09 2.40
C MET A 26 -4.50 -13.98 1.47
N ALA A 27 -5.52 -13.45 0.80
CA ALA A 27 -6.34 -14.25 -0.12
C ALA A 27 -5.55 -14.68 -1.37
N LEU A 28 -4.69 -13.82 -1.91
CA LEU A 28 -3.77 -14.16 -3.00
C LEU A 28 -2.73 -15.20 -2.56
N ALA A 29 -2.26 -15.10 -1.31
CA ALA A 29 -1.41 -16.11 -0.73
C ALA A 29 -2.16 -17.45 -0.61
N ASP A 30 -3.31 -17.45 0.06
CA ASP A 30 -4.06 -18.66 0.38
C ASP A 30 -4.62 -19.37 -0.88
N SER A 31 -5.15 -18.61 -1.84
CA SER A 31 -5.84 -19.16 -3.03
C SER A 31 -4.93 -19.69 -4.15
N ARG A 32 -3.60 -19.50 -4.04
CA ARG A 32 -2.65 -19.91 -5.10
C ARG A 32 -1.40 -20.64 -4.59
N ILE A 33 -1.03 -20.49 -3.32
CA ILE A 33 0.18 -21.09 -2.75
C ILE A 33 -0.05 -22.53 -2.31
N ALA A 34 -1.25 -22.89 -1.86
CA ALA A 34 -1.52 -24.24 -1.35
C ALA A 34 -1.28 -25.35 -2.40
N GLU A 35 -1.29 -25.02 -3.70
CA GLU A 35 -1.18 -25.99 -4.80
C GLU A 35 0.05 -25.81 -5.71
N THR A 36 0.89 -24.76 -5.53
CA THR A 36 1.89 -24.34 -6.54
C THR A 36 3.32 -24.27 -5.98
N PRO A 37 4.40 -24.48 -6.79
CA PRO A 37 5.79 -24.48 -6.31
C PRO A 37 6.23 -23.19 -5.60
N ALA A 38 7.06 -23.34 -4.56
CA ALA A 38 7.62 -22.25 -3.73
C ALA A 38 8.27 -21.08 -4.51
N LEU A 39 8.75 -21.34 -5.73
CA LEU A 39 9.29 -20.32 -6.63
C LEU A 39 8.23 -19.30 -7.09
N VAL A 40 7.02 -19.77 -7.42
CA VAL A 40 5.90 -18.92 -7.84
C VAL A 40 5.36 -18.13 -6.65
N GLN A 41 5.30 -18.77 -5.48
CA GLN A 41 4.98 -18.10 -4.21
C GLN A 41 5.91 -16.92 -3.94
N THR A 42 7.22 -17.13 -4.07
CA THR A 42 8.23 -16.07 -3.86
C THR A 42 8.07 -14.93 -4.87
N LEU A 43 7.81 -15.24 -6.14
CA LEU A 43 7.59 -14.24 -7.19
C LEU A 43 6.33 -13.40 -6.93
N LEU A 44 5.22 -14.07 -6.56
CA LEU A 44 3.96 -13.41 -6.23
C LEU A 44 4.10 -12.51 -5.01
N TYR A 45 4.71 -12.98 -3.92
CA TYR A 45 4.99 -12.13 -2.76
C TYR A 45 5.88 -10.95 -3.11
N SER A 46 6.87 -11.13 -3.99
CA SER A 46 7.74 -10.04 -4.43
C SER A 46 6.96 -9.02 -5.26
N ILE A 47 6.12 -9.46 -6.20
CA ILE A 47 5.27 -8.57 -7.01
C ILE A 47 4.26 -7.85 -6.13
N LEU A 48 3.65 -8.52 -5.17
CA LEU A 48 2.71 -7.95 -4.22
C LEU A 48 3.44 -6.93 -3.31
N GLY A 49 4.63 -7.27 -2.82
CA GLY A 49 5.52 -6.35 -2.13
C GLY A 49 6.09 -5.22 -3.00
N ILE A 50 5.84 -5.19 -4.31
CA ILE A 50 6.20 -4.06 -5.18
C ILE A 50 4.94 -3.30 -5.61
N ALA A 51 3.83 -4.00 -5.83
CA ALA A 51 2.54 -3.45 -6.21
C ALA A 51 2.02 -2.46 -5.17
N TRP A 52 2.29 -2.67 -3.88
CA TRP A 52 1.94 -1.71 -2.82
C TRP A 52 2.72 -0.38 -2.88
N ILE A 53 3.87 -0.33 -3.56
CA ILE A 53 4.69 0.89 -3.70
C ILE A 53 4.00 1.87 -4.67
N PHE A 54 3.36 1.35 -5.71
CA PHE A 54 2.68 2.13 -6.75
C PHE A 54 1.60 3.08 -6.19
N PRO A 55 0.69 2.64 -5.30
CA PRO A 55 -0.27 3.52 -4.64
C PRO A 55 0.34 4.31 -3.48
N LEU A 56 1.34 3.76 -2.77
CA LEU A 56 1.91 4.41 -1.59
C LEU A 56 2.78 5.62 -1.95
N MET A 57 3.54 5.56 -3.03
CA MET A 57 4.47 6.61 -3.46
C MET A 57 3.77 7.95 -3.79
N PRO A 58 2.70 8.00 -4.62
CA PRO A 58 1.95 9.24 -4.84
C PRO A 58 1.17 9.70 -3.59
N LEU A 59 0.70 8.76 -2.76
CA LEU A 59 -0.01 9.09 -1.52
C LEU A 59 0.91 9.77 -0.50
N ILE A 60 2.10 9.21 -0.26
CA ILE A 60 3.13 9.82 0.60
C ILE A 60 3.59 11.15 0.01
N ARG A 61 3.87 11.21 -1.30
CA ARG A 61 4.25 12.48 -1.96
C ARG A 61 3.18 13.56 -1.79
N TRP A 62 1.90 13.18 -1.79
CA TRP A 62 0.80 14.11 -1.54
C TRP A 62 0.71 14.55 -0.06
N MET A 63 1.01 13.66 0.89
CA MET A 63 1.11 14.01 2.31
C MET A 63 2.27 14.96 2.59
N GLU A 64 3.42 14.68 2.00
CA GLU A 64 4.69 15.38 2.25
C GLU A 64 4.84 16.67 1.45
N ARG A 65 3.97 16.89 0.44
CA ARG A 65 4.00 18.10 -0.39
C ARG A 65 3.94 19.35 0.50
N PRO A 66 5.00 20.18 0.56
CA PRO A 66 5.02 21.37 1.40
C PRO A 66 3.87 22.30 1.02
N ASP A 67 3.18 22.87 2.00
CA ASP A 67 2.36 24.05 1.75
C ASP A 67 3.29 25.16 1.27
N ASP A 68 2.96 25.76 0.12
CA ASP A 68 3.68 26.85 -0.53
C ASP A 68 4.16 27.89 0.50
N PRO A 69 5.44 28.30 0.49
CA PRO A 69 5.89 29.40 1.33
C PRO A 69 5.27 30.67 0.74
N ALA A 70 4.17 31.12 1.37
CA ALA A 70 3.63 32.46 1.17
C ALA A 70 4.64 33.52 1.65
#